data_AF-A0A0W0XU63-F1
#
_entry.id   AF-A0A0W0XU63-F1
#
_cell.length_a   1.000
_cell.length_b   1.000
_cell.length_c   1.000
_cell.angle_alpha   90.00
_cell.angle_beta   90.00
_cell.angle_gamma   90.00
#
_symmetry.space_group_name_H-M   'P 1'
#
loop_
_entity.id
_entity.type
_entity.pdbx_description
1 polymer ?
#
loop_
_entity_poly.entity_id
_entity_poly.type
_entity_poly.pdbx_seq_one_letter_code
_entity_poly.pdbx_strand_id
1 'polypeptide(L)'
;MPYFAAIRWLPRGFYKPPVIQYLLLDEQLDYLISPAIIEAHDLKHSVNQVLHHIESKISNKNNLKIHYKSITKSYGRHRRDSALFDQLIRQWLKKNHLLEPNSRTAILLKKKQLKLFKDALYLLDIDCKTRGQAFVAHLWAIALKATPKRIPDVIKTIWKSRYGIKRMTPNFLEKYNEFYAHLQ
;
A
#
# COMPACT_ATOMS: atom_id res chain seq x y z
N MET A 1 -7.07 -3.62 17.05
CA MET A 1 -6.43 -4.45 16.01
C MET A 1 -6.40 -3.65 14.73
N PRO A 2 -5.23 -3.15 14.28
CA PRO A 2 -5.14 -2.18 13.20
C PRO A 2 -5.48 -2.79 11.83
N TYR A 3 -6.13 -2.01 10.97
CA TYR A 3 -6.34 -2.33 9.56
C TYR A 3 -5.50 -1.40 8.69
N PHE A 4 -4.82 -1.91 7.67
CA PHE A 4 -3.94 -1.12 6.81
C PHE A 4 -4.51 -1.03 5.39
N ALA A 5 -5.08 0.13 5.06
CA ALA A 5 -5.51 0.43 3.71
C ALA A 5 -4.41 1.14 2.93
N ALA A 6 -4.22 0.74 1.67
CA ALA A 6 -3.42 1.47 0.70
C ALA A 6 -4.28 1.96 -0.44
N ILE A 7 -4.15 3.23 -0.81
CA ILE A 7 -4.85 3.82 -1.95
C ILE A 7 -3.83 4.56 -2.83
N ARG A 8 -3.79 4.25 -4.12
CA ARG A 8 -2.86 4.84 -5.07
C ARG A 8 -3.59 5.39 -6.29
N TRP A 9 -3.43 6.69 -6.52
CA TRP A 9 -3.87 7.37 -7.72
C TRP A 9 -2.81 7.28 -8.81
N LEU A 10 -3.19 6.73 -9.97
CA LEU A 10 -2.32 6.52 -11.12
C LEU A 10 -2.95 7.13 -12.39
N PRO A 11 -2.56 8.37 -12.74
CA PRO A 11 -2.73 8.91 -14.09
C PRO A 11 -2.20 7.95 -15.15
N ARG A 12 -2.98 7.72 -16.21
CA ARG A 12 -2.55 6.97 -17.40
C ARG A 12 -2.36 7.93 -18.58
N GLY A 13 -1.89 7.39 -19.72
CA GLY A 13 -1.68 8.17 -20.93
C GLY A 13 -2.95 8.87 -21.43
N PHE A 14 -2.80 9.82 -22.35
CA PHE A 14 -3.85 10.75 -22.78
C PHE A 14 -5.22 10.10 -23.10
N TYR A 15 -5.20 8.92 -23.73
CA TYR A 15 -6.41 8.20 -24.16
C TYR A 15 -6.92 7.15 -23.17
N LYS A 16 -6.33 7.04 -21.98
CA LYS A 16 -6.71 6.05 -20.97
C LYS A 16 -7.22 6.75 -19.71
N PRO A 17 -8.37 6.32 -19.16
CA PRO A 17 -8.84 6.89 -17.90
C PRO A 17 -7.80 6.64 -16.81
N PRO A 18 -7.60 7.57 -15.88
CA PRO A 18 -6.79 7.33 -14.70
C PRO A 18 -7.38 6.21 -13.86
N VAL A 19 -6.59 5.60 -12.99
CA VAL A 19 -7.05 4.50 -12.13
C VAL A 19 -6.75 4.76 -10.66
N ILE A 20 -7.62 4.24 -9.79
CA ILE A 20 -7.34 4.08 -8.36
C ILE A 20 -7.01 2.61 -8.13
N GLN A 21 -5.84 2.37 -7.54
CA GLN A 21 -5.41 1.06 -7.10
C GLN A 21 -5.52 1.02 -5.58
N TYR A 22 -6.05 -0.05 -5.00
CA TYR A 22 -6.20 -0.12 -3.55
C TYR A 22 -6.22 -1.56 -3.02
N LEU A 23 -5.96 -1.69 -1.72
CA LEU A 23 -6.11 -2.94 -0.97
C LEU A 23 -6.42 -2.62 0.50
N LEU A 24 -6.84 -3.63 1.25
CA LEU A 24 -7.03 -3.58 2.69
C LEU A 24 -6.43 -4.83 3.32
N LEU A 25 -5.54 -4.62 4.29
CA LEU A 25 -4.95 -5.67 5.12
C LEU A 25 -5.53 -5.60 6.54
N ASP A 26 -5.65 -6.76 7.18
CA ASP A 26 -5.83 -6.85 8.63
C ASP A 26 -4.49 -6.73 9.38
N GLU A 27 -4.52 -7.01 10.68
CA GLU A 27 -3.32 -6.94 11.53
C GLU A 27 -2.33 -8.10 11.29
N GLN A 28 -2.82 -9.23 10.76
CA GLN A 28 -2.04 -10.38 10.32
C GLN A 28 -1.50 -10.21 8.89
N LEU A 29 -1.75 -9.05 8.27
CA LEU A 29 -1.38 -8.74 6.89
C LEU A 29 -2.06 -9.66 5.86
N ASP A 30 -3.22 -10.20 6.20
CA ASP A 30 -4.08 -10.93 5.27
C ASP A 30 -5.04 -9.98 4.57
N TYR A 31 -5.44 -10.35 3.35
CA TYR A 31 -6.29 -9.52 2.52
C TYR A 31 -7.73 -9.57 3.00
N LEU A 32 -8.24 -8.44 3.48
CA LEU A 32 -9.68 -8.19 3.59
C LEU A 32 -10.24 -7.66 2.27
N ILE A 33 -9.41 -6.94 1.51
CA ILE A 33 -9.64 -6.57 0.11
C ILE A 33 -8.35 -6.87 -0.64
N SER A 34 -8.41 -7.84 -1.55
CA SER A 34 -7.31 -8.15 -2.47
C SER A 34 -6.98 -6.94 -3.36
N PRO A 35 -5.74 -6.83 -3.88
CA PRO A 35 -5.33 -5.73 -4.74
C PRO A 35 -6.30 -5.52 -5.91
N ALA A 36 -6.95 -4.35 -5.92
CA ALA A 36 -7.97 -4.00 -6.90
C ALA A 36 -7.57 -2.75 -7.69
N ILE A 37 -8.11 -2.64 -8.91
CA ILE A 37 -7.97 -1.49 -9.78
C ILE A 37 -9.37 -1.06 -10.21
N ILE A 38 -9.67 0.23 -10.11
CA ILE A 38 -10.86 0.83 -10.70
C ILE A 38 -10.46 1.95 -11.66
N GLU A 39 -11.17 2.06 -12.77
CA GLU A 39 -11.06 3.21 -13.67
C GLU A 39 -11.84 4.38 -13.11
N ALA A 40 -11.23 5.55 -13.07
CA ALA A 40 -11.79 6.75 -12.49
C ALA A 40 -12.27 7.72 -13.57
N HIS A 41 -13.52 7.53 -14.00
CA HIS A 41 -14.20 8.42 -14.94
C HIS A 41 -14.70 9.69 -14.23
N ASP A 42 -15.29 9.52 -13.04
CA ASP A 42 -15.57 10.60 -12.09
C ASP A 42 -14.70 10.39 -10.83
N LEU A 43 -13.78 11.32 -10.57
CA LEU A 43 -12.84 11.19 -9.46
C LEU A 43 -13.52 11.17 -8.09
N LYS A 44 -14.53 12.02 -7.87
CA LYS A 44 -15.19 12.15 -6.57
C LYS A 44 -15.99 10.88 -6.26
N HIS A 45 -16.75 10.40 -7.23
CA HIS A 45 -17.50 9.16 -7.13
C HIS A 45 -16.56 7.97 -6.90
N SER A 46 -15.49 7.86 -7.69
CA SER A 46 -14.54 6.75 -7.60
C SER A 46 -13.81 6.71 -6.24
N VAL A 47 -13.42 7.89 -5.71
CA VAL A 47 -12.81 7.98 -4.37
C VAL A 47 -13.81 7.55 -3.30
N ASN A 48 -15.05 8.04 -3.36
CA ASN A 48 -16.09 7.65 -2.39
C ASN A 48 -16.38 6.15 -2.45
N GLN A 49 -16.45 5.56 -3.64
CA GLN A 49 -16.64 4.13 -3.83
C GLN A 49 -15.54 3.31 -3.15
N VAL A 50 -14.27 3.68 -3.35
CA VAL A 50 -13.12 3.00 -2.73
C VAL A 50 -13.17 3.10 -1.21
N LEU A 51 -13.43 4.30 -0.68
CA LEU A 51 -13.47 4.54 0.76
C LEU A 51 -14.63 3.79 1.42
N HIS A 52 -15.80 3.78 0.78
CA HIS A 52 -16.96 3.03 1.27
C HIS A 52 -16.72 1.51 1.22
N HIS A 53 -16.07 1.01 0.17
CA HIS A 53 -15.69 -0.41 0.09
C HIS A 53 -14.75 -0.79 1.24
N ILE A 54 -13.71 0.00 1.52
CA ILE A 54 -12.80 -0.21 2.66
C ILE A 54 -13.59 -0.20 3.98
N GLU A 55 -14.43 0.81 4.17
CA GLU A 55 -15.23 1.00 5.37
C GLU A 55 -16.20 -0.16 5.64
N SER A 56 -16.76 -0.75 4.58
CA SER A 56 -17.68 -1.90 4.68
C SER A 56 -17.03 -3.19 5.18
N LYS A 57 -15.69 -3.28 5.15
CA LYS A 57 -14.93 -4.49 5.52
C LYS A 57 -14.38 -4.47 6.94
N ILE A 58 -14.58 -3.39 7.67
CA ILE A 58 -14.01 -3.22 9.01
C ILE A 58 -15.11 -3.13 10.07
N SER A 59 -14.89 -3.83 11.18
CA SER A 59 -15.79 -3.82 12.34
C SER A 59 -15.63 -2.57 13.21
N ASN A 60 -14.42 -1.99 13.26
CA ASN A 60 -14.12 -0.82 14.07
C ASN A 60 -13.25 0.17 13.28
N LYS A 61 -13.84 1.32 12.92
CA LYS A 61 -13.22 2.38 12.13
C LYS A 61 -12.02 3.02 12.82
N ASN A 62 -11.99 3.09 14.15
CA ASN A 62 -10.92 3.75 14.90
C ASN A 62 -9.56 3.04 14.74
N ASN A 63 -9.57 1.78 14.28
CA ASN A 63 -8.36 1.02 14.00
C ASN A 63 -7.88 1.13 12.54
N LEU A 64 -8.63 1.83 11.68
CA LEU A 64 -8.29 1.95 10.26
C LEU A 64 -7.17 2.95 10.05
N LYS A 65 -6.10 2.49 9.41
CA LYS A 65 -4.99 3.32 8.94
C LYS A 65 -5.02 3.37 7.42
N ILE A 66 -5.34 4.54 6.88
CA ILE A 66 -5.29 4.77 5.44
C ILE A 66 -4.00 5.47 5.07
N HIS A 67 -3.21 4.78 4.25
CA HIS A 67 -2.06 5.37 3.57
C HIS A 67 -2.37 5.55 2.11
N TYR A 68 -2.01 6.71 1.56
CA TYR A 68 -2.30 7.00 0.17
C TYR A 68 -1.16 7.69 -0.56
N LYS A 69 -1.18 7.54 -1.88
CA LYS A 69 -0.24 8.21 -2.76
C LYS A 69 -0.89 8.66 -4.06
N SER A 70 -0.72 9.94 -4.37
CA SER A 70 -0.96 10.50 -5.71
C SER A 70 0.35 10.76 -6.44
N ILE A 71 0.39 10.50 -7.73
CA ILE A 71 1.51 10.93 -8.58
C ILE A 71 1.40 12.45 -8.83
N THR A 72 2.47 13.19 -8.55
CA THR A 72 2.66 14.58 -9.00
C THR A 72 3.20 14.58 -10.43
N LYS A 73 3.00 15.64 -11.22
CA LYS A 73 3.72 15.73 -12.51
C LYS A 73 5.23 15.68 -12.25
N SER A 74 5.99 15.27 -13.26
CA SER A 74 7.39 15.68 -13.42
C SER A 74 7.48 17.18 -13.13
N TYR A 75 8.45 17.61 -12.30
CA TYR A 75 8.64 19.01 -11.87
C TYR A 75 7.68 19.55 -10.79
N GLY A 76 7.20 18.71 -9.87
CA GLY A 76 6.66 19.17 -8.58
C GLY A 76 5.28 19.85 -8.62
N ARG A 77 4.72 20.14 -9.80
CA ARG A 77 3.35 20.64 -9.94
C ARG A 77 2.37 19.47 -9.91
N HIS A 78 1.39 19.52 -9.02
CA HIS A 78 0.27 18.58 -9.05
C HIS A 78 -0.52 18.76 -10.35
N ARG A 79 -0.87 17.66 -11.02
CA ARG A 79 -2.03 17.72 -11.94
C ARG A 79 -3.26 18.09 -11.09
N ARG A 80 -4.22 18.83 -11.67
CA ARG A 80 -5.42 19.29 -10.94
C ARG A 80 -6.19 18.10 -10.32
N ASP A 81 -6.31 17.00 -11.06
CA ASP A 81 -6.94 15.76 -10.59
C ASP A 81 -6.16 15.10 -9.42
N SER A 82 -4.82 15.06 -9.46
CA SER A 82 -4.02 14.57 -8.34
C SER A 82 -4.15 15.43 -7.08
N ALA A 83 -4.29 16.76 -7.23
CA ALA A 83 -4.55 17.65 -6.10
C ALA A 83 -5.97 17.43 -5.53
N LEU A 84 -6.96 17.28 -6.41
CA LEU A 84 -8.34 16.98 -6.01
C LEU A 84 -8.43 15.62 -5.31
N PHE A 85 -7.72 14.60 -5.79
CA PHE A 85 -7.64 13.29 -5.12
C PHE A 85 -7.09 13.43 -3.69
N ASP A 86 -5.96 14.15 -3.51
CA ASP A 86 -5.37 14.40 -2.18
C ASP A 86 -6.36 15.11 -1.26
N GLN A 87 -7.04 16.14 -1.77
CA GLN A 87 -8.06 16.88 -1.04
C GLN A 87 -9.22 15.97 -0.60
N LEU A 88 -9.78 15.16 -1.50
CA LEU A 88 -10.91 14.27 -1.20
C LEU A 88 -10.56 13.24 -0.13
N ILE A 89 -9.41 12.57 -0.25
CA ILE A 89 -8.95 11.61 0.76
C ILE A 89 -8.74 12.30 2.10
N ARG A 90 -8.06 13.46 2.13
CA ARG A 90 -7.84 14.21 3.39
C ARG A 90 -9.13 14.65 4.05
N GLN A 91 -10.09 15.16 3.27
CA GLN A 91 -11.39 15.58 3.79
C GLN A 91 -12.10 14.41 4.46
N TRP A 92 -12.11 13.24 3.82
CA TRP A 92 -12.71 12.04 4.39
C TRP A 92 -11.98 11.58 5.66
N LEU A 93 -10.64 11.57 5.67
CA LEU A 93 -9.85 11.21 6.86
C LEU A 93 -10.10 12.16 8.03
N LYS A 94 -10.16 13.47 7.77
CA LYS A 94 -10.49 14.47 8.80
C LYS A 94 -11.88 14.24 9.37
N LYS A 95 -12.88 14.05 8.50
CA LYS A 95 -14.28 13.83 8.90
C LYS A 95 -14.45 12.60 9.80
N ASN A 96 -13.63 11.56 9.57
CA ASN A 96 -13.70 10.31 10.32
C ASN A 96 -12.68 10.22 11.48
N HIS A 97 -11.95 11.30 11.79
CA HIS A 97 -10.90 11.30 12.82
C HIS A 97 -9.77 10.27 12.57
N LEU A 98 -9.47 9.96 11.30
CA LEU A 98 -8.45 8.99 10.86
C LEU A 98 -7.21 9.64 10.25
N LEU A 99 -7.12 10.97 10.30
CA LEU A 99 -5.97 11.69 9.74
C LEU A 99 -4.76 11.55 10.67
N GLU A 100 -3.80 10.73 10.27
CA GLU A 100 -2.52 10.59 10.96
C GLU A 100 -1.43 11.52 10.37
N PRO A 101 -0.43 11.91 11.16
CA PRO A 101 0.80 12.48 10.63
C PRO A 101 1.40 11.53 9.57
N ASN A 102 1.68 12.07 8.39
CA ASN A 102 2.22 11.31 7.25
C ASN A 102 1.28 10.21 6.69
N SER A 103 -0.05 10.37 6.72
CA SER A 103 -0.97 9.48 5.96
C SER A 103 -0.66 9.44 4.46
N ARG A 104 -0.10 10.52 3.92
CA ARG A 104 0.42 10.54 2.54
C ARG A 104 1.82 9.94 2.49
N THR A 105 2.03 8.89 1.71
CA THR A 105 3.36 8.30 1.53
C THR A 105 4.20 9.15 0.57
N ALA A 106 5.20 9.84 1.10
CA ALA A 106 6.03 10.77 0.32
C ALA A 106 6.91 10.07 -0.74
N ILE A 107 7.36 8.83 -0.51
CA ILE A 107 8.43 8.20 -1.31
C ILE A 107 7.92 6.96 -2.04
N LEU A 108 8.20 6.85 -3.34
CA LEU A 108 8.11 5.58 -4.07
C LEU A 108 9.45 4.88 -3.98
N LEU A 109 9.44 3.56 -3.89
CA LEU A 109 10.66 2.76 -3.94
C LEU A 109 11.37 2.96 -5.28
N LYS A 110 12.68 3.23 -5.24
CA LYS A 110 13.53 3.26 -6.43
C LYS A 110 13.71 1.84 -7.00
N LYS A 111 14.22 1.71 -8.23
CA LYS A 111 14.31 0.43 -8.96
C LYS A 111 14.91 -0.72 -8.14
N LYS A 112 16.07 -0.52 -7.49
CA LYS A 112 16.75 -1.55 -6.68
C LYS A 112 15.89 -2.00 -5.49
N GLN A 113 15.38 -1.03 -4.73
CA GLN A 113 14.51 -1.25 -3.58
C GLN A 113 13.19 -1.95 -3.97
N LEU A 114 12.60 -1.54 -5.10
CA LEU A 114 11.38 -2.14 -5.61
C LEU A 114 11.61 -3.57 -6.09
N LYS A 115 12.75 -3.87 -6.71
CA LYS A 115 13.15 -5.23 -7.09
C LYS A 115 13.25 -6.12 -5.84
N LEU A 116 14.07 -5.70 -4.86
CA LEU A 116 14.23 -6.39 -3.58
C LEU A 116 12.87 -6.67 -2.92
N PHE A 117 12.01 -5.66 -2.85
CA PHE A 117 10.70 -5.80 -2.22
C PHE A 117 9.76 -6.75 -2.99
N LYS A 118 9.77 -6.72 -4.33
CA LYS A 118 9.00 -7.66 -5.16
C LYS A 118 9.49 -9.10 -4.99
N ASP A 119 10.79 -9.30 -4.95
CA ASP A 119 11.37 -10.62 -4.76
C ASP A 119 10.99 -11.19 -3.40
N ALA A 120 11.05 -10.37 -2.34
CA ALA A 120 10.59 -10.73 -1.00
C ALA A 120 9.11 -11.09 -0.95
N LEU A 121 8.24 -10.25 -1.54
CA LEU A 121 6.80 -10.52 -1.59
C LEU A 121 6.49 -11.83 -2.33
N TYR A 122 7.18 -12.07 -3.45
CA TYR A 122 6.99 -13.29 -4.23
C TYR A 122 7.37 -14.56 -3.44
N LEU A 123 8.49 -14.54 -2.70
CA LEU A 123 8.87 -15.66 -1.83
C LEU A 123 7.97 -15.82 -0.60
N LEU A 124 7.11 -14.83 -0.31
CA LEU A 124 6.12 -14.83 0.77
C LEU A 124 4.70 -15.07 0.23
N ASP A 125 4.59 -15.73 -0.93
CA ASP A 125 3.35 -16.09 -1.62
C ASP A 125 2.44 -14.90 -1.95
N ILE A 126 3.02 -13.72 -2.15
CA ILE A 126 2.31 -12.52 -2.61
C ILE A 126 2.68 -12.26 -4.06
N ASP A 127 1.77 -12.61 -4.98
CA ASP A 127 2.02 -12.42 -6.41
C ASP A 127 2.09 -10.93 -6.78
N CYS A 128 3.30 -10.54 -7.20
CA CYS A 128 3.58 -9.23 -7.78
C CYS A 128 4.45 -9.31 -9.05
N LYS A 129 4.70 -10.54 -9.54
CA LYS A 129 5.56 -10.82 -10.70
C LYS A 129 4.76 -11.21 -11.94
N THR A 130 3.54 -11.73 -11.77
CA THR A 130 2.63 -11.98 -12.89
C THR A 130 2.38 -10.69 -13.68
N ARG A 131 2.25 -10.84 -15.00
CA ARG A 131 2.00 -9.71 -15.90
C ARG A 131 0.76 -8.94 -15.43
N GLY A 132 0.92 -7.64 -15.19
CA GLY A 132 -0.15 -6.77 -14.70
C GLY A 132 -0.23 -6.64 -13.17
N GLN A 133 0.46 -7.48 -12.38
CA GLN A 133 0.42 -7.46 -10.91
C GLN A 133 1.55 -6.65 -10.26
N ALA A 134 2.39 -5.98 -11.05
CA ALA A 134 3.49 -5.15 -10.53
C ALA A 134 3.03 -4.03 -9.58
N PHE A 135 1.75 -3.63 -9.63
CA PHE A 135 1.18 -2.62 -8.74
C PHE A 135 0.93 -3.12 -7.31
N VAL A 136 0.80 -4.44 -7.11
CA VAL A 136 0.61 -5.06 -5.79
C VAL A 136 1.74 -4.64 -4.85
N ALA A 137 3.00 -4.73 -5.32
CA ALA A 137 4.16 -4.30 -4.54
C ALA A 137 4.11 -2.80 -4.18
N HIS A 138 3.53 -1.95 -5.02
CA HIS A 138 3.35 -0.54 -4.68
C HIS A 138 2.30 -0.34 -3.60
N LEU A 139 1.20 -1.11 -3.63
CA LEU A 139 0.17 -1.04 -2.61
C LEU A 139 0.66 -1.56 -1.26
N TRP A 140 1.39 -2.67 -1.22
CA TRP A 140 2.04 -3.16 -0.01
C TRP A 140 3.03 -2.15 0.58
N ALA A 141 3.84 -1.52 -0.28
CA ALA A 141 4.76 -0.47 0.15
C ALA A 141 4.03 0.75 0.74
N ILE A 142 2.87 1.10 0.19
CA ILE A 142 2.03 2.19 0.72
C ILE A 142 1.39 1.77 2.06
N ALA A 143 0.77 0.59 2.13
CA ALA A 143 0.08 0.08 3.32
C ALA A 143 1.01 0.06 4.54
N LEU A 144 2.25 -0.37 4.35
CA LEU A 144 3.23 -0.52 5.43
C LEU A 144 4.20 0.67 5.56
N LYS A 145 4.00 1.73 4.77
CA LYS A 145 4.90 2.90 4.67
C LYS A 145 6.38 2.48 4.48
N ALA A 146 6.61 1.55 3.55
CA ALA A 146 7.94 1.07 3.20
C ALA A 146 8.73 2.18 2.50
N THR A 147 9.77 2.67 3.16
CA THR A 147 10.75 3.62 2.60
C THR A 147 12.06 2.87 2.33
N PRO A 148 13.00 3.43 1.54
CA PRO A 148 14.29 2.78 1.28
C PRO A 148 15.03 2.29 2.53
N LYS A 149 14.93 3.01 3.64
CA LYS A 149 15.55 2.62 4.93
C LYS A 149 14.73 1.57 5.68
N ARG A 150 13.40 1.55 5.51
CA ARG A 150 12.48 0.66 6.25
C ARG A 150 12.14 -0.63 5.51
N ILE A 151 12.55 -0.80 4.25
CA ILE A 151 12.28 -2.03 3.50
C ILE A 151 12.72 -3.30 4.26
N PRO A 152 13.93 -3.39 4.80
CA PRO A 152 14.35 -4.59 5.52
C PRO A 152 13.41 -4.90 6.68
N ASP A 153 13.03 -3.88 7.46
CA ASP A 153 12.10 -4.04 8.59
C ASP A 153 10.71 -4.47 8.13
N VAL A 154 10.20 -3.85 7.05
CA VAL A 154 8.88 -4.19 6.49
C VAL A 154 8.88 -5.63 5.98
N ILE A 155 9.91 -6.07 5.27
CA ILE A 155 10.05 -7.46 4.82
C ILE A 155 10.02 -8.41 6.03
N LYS A 156 10.78 -8.08 7.09
CA LYS A 156 10.77 -8.84 8.35
C LYS A 156 9.38 -8.89 8.99
N THR A 157 8.63 -7.78 8.97
CA THR A 157 7.26 -7.75 9.49
C THR A 157 6.34 -8.68 8.70
N ILE A 158 6.40 -8.65 7.37
CA ILE A 158 5.58 -9.54 6.51
C ILE A 158 5.96 -11.00 6.75
N TRP A 159 7.26 -11.30 6.77
CA TRP A 159 7.79 -12.63 7.05
C TRP A 159 7.28 -13.15 8.39
N LYS A 160 7.42 -12.37 9.47
CA LYS A 160 6.90 -12.74 10.80
C LYS A 160 5.40 -13.05 10.75
N SER A 161 4.63 -12.23 10.04
CA SER A 161 3.19 -12.39 9.91
C SER A 161 2.83 -13.71 9.23
N ARG A 162 3.47 -14.01 8.09
CA ARG A 162 3.25 -15.24 7.32
C ARG A 162 3.55 -16.52 8.11
N TYR A 163 4.52 -16.47 9.02
CA TYR A 163 4.87 -17.60 9.88
C TYR A 163 4.24 -17.55 11.28
N GLY A 164 3.32 -16.62 11.57
CA GLY A 164 2.67 -16.51 12.88
C GLY A 164 3.61 -16.14 14.04
N ILE A 165 4.76 -15.52 13.76
CA ILE A 165 5.82 -15.26 14.72
C ILE A 165 5.55 -13.95 15.47
N LYS A 166 5.22 -14.06 16.77
CA LYS A 166 5.04 -12.88 17.65
C LYS A 166 6.37 -12.27 18.10
N ARG A 167 7.30 -13.10 18.61
CA ARG A 167 8.62 -12.69 19.13
C ARG A 167 9.74 -13.30 18.29
N MET A 168 10.77 -12.51 17.98
CA MET A 168 11.94 -13.00 17.25
C MET A 168 12.89 -13.71 18.22
N THR A 169 13.02 -15.03 18.08
CA THR A 169 14.00 -15.86 18.80
C THR A 169 15.28 -16.00 17.96
N PRO A 170 16.41 -16.44 18.52
CA PRO A 170 17.63 -16.68 17.75
C PRO A 170 17.41 -17.62 16.55
N ASN A 171 16.66 -18.72 16.74
CA ASN A 171 16.31 -19.66 15.66
C ASN A 171 15.50 -18.98 14.52
N PHE A 172 14.49 -18.17 14.86
CA PHE A 172 13.75 -17.44 13.83
C PHE A 172 14.59 -16.35 13.17
N LEU A 173 15.55 -15.77 13.88
CA LEU A 173 16.46 -14.79 13.30
C LEU A 173 17.38 -15.43 12.27
N GLU A 174 17.90 -16.63 12.55
CA GLU A 174 18.70 -17.42 11.60
C GLU A 174 17.91 -17.73 10.33
N LYS A 175 16.70 -18.29 10.46
CA LYS A 175 15.78 -18.54 9.34
C LYS A 175 15.43 -17.28 8.54
N TYR A 176 15.23 -16.16 9.23
CA TYR A 176 15.00 -14.88 8.57
C TYR A 176 16.23 -14.43 7.77
N ASN A 177 17.43 -14.59 8.32
CA ASN A 177 18.67 -14.22 7.64
C ASN A 177 18.91 -15.10 6.40
N GLU A 178 18.63 -16.41 6.48
CA GLU A 178 18.64 -17.32 5.33
C GLU A 178 17.68 -16.85 4.24
N PHE A 179 16.42 -16.60 4.60
CA PHE A 179 15.42 -16.04 3.69
C PHE A 179 15.90 -14.73 3.06
N TYR A 180 16.46 -13.82 3.85
CA TYR A 180 16.88 -12.51 3.38
C TYR A 180 18.13 -12.58 2.49
N ALA A 181 19.00 -13.57 2.69
CA ALA A 181 20.18 -13.80 1.85
C ALA A 181 19.79 -14.19 0.42
N HIS A 182 18.68 -14.91 0.21
CA HIS A 182 18.15 -15.24 -1.12
C HIS A 182 17.66 -14.02 -1.93
N LEU A 183 17.54 -12.85 -1.29
CA LEU A 183 17.10 -11.62 -1.93
C LEU A 183 18.24 -10.72 -2.44
N GLN A 184 19.50 -11.06 -2.11
CA GLN A 184 20.70 -10.30 -2.46
C GLN A 184 21.30 -10.75 -3.78
#